data_AF-A0A2B4RS43-F1
#
_entry.id   AF-A0A2B4RS43-F1
#
_cell.length_a   1.000
_cell.length_b   1.000
_cell.length_c   1.000
_cell.angle_alpha   90.00
_cell.angle_beta   90.00
_cell.angle_gamma   90.00
#
_symmetry.space_group_name_H-M   'P 1'
#
loop_
_entity.id
_entity.type
_entity.pdbx_description
1 polymer ?
#
loop_
_entity_poly.entity_id
_entity_poly.type
_entity_poly.pdbx_seq_one_letter_code
_entity_poly.pdbx_strand_id
1 'polypeptide(L)'
;MLRPDNLGLNLEIHPDALVMNQASRAGKTPEESRILKAKDYKLPVFTRYREGTCKEVFYFVQVVAPKFGLAAHPEESCDAEKRVLEKVVNILNNMRPKPRFLLVQGNYTNASPNDKEYFPQIESFKSVFENLSAEIPVVCVCGPTDCGNPPTLDGIEAYRNSFGDDWFAFWVEGVQFLAMNTSYYKNLIADMESFKTEQQEWLESKLLEAQVNPPKQIVLLQTTPWFRKSIDEETDTDNIELNTRQEIVPKLLEANVKYVFTGNLNGLGKDKELEIVQTSSLKKLEELQSTSD
;
A
#
# COMPACT_ATOMS: atom_id res chain seq x y z
N MET A 1 -10.11 38.81 47.72
CA MET A 1 -10.86 39.01 46.45
C MET A 1 -9.94 38.61 45.32
N LEU A 2 -10.18 37.43 44.75
CA LEU A 2 -9.42 36.86 43.62
C LEU A 2 -10.09 37.26 42.29
N ARG A 3 -9.29 37.70 41.32
CA ARG A 3 -9.59 37.79 39.87
C ARG A 3 -8.26 37.65 39.09
N PRO A 4 -8.30 37.09 37.87
CA PRO A 4 -7.56 35.86 37.59
C PRO A 4 -6.38 35.99 36.60
N ASP A 5 -5.46 35.06 36.80
CA ASP A 5 -4.49 34.42 35.91
C ASP A 5 -4.56 34.75 34.41
N ASN A 6 -3.53 35.47 33.95
CA ASN A 6 -3.01 35.33 32.58
C ASN A 6 -2.16 34.04 32.55
N LEU A 7 -2.78 32.88 32.38
CA LEU A 7 -2.08 31.73 31.83
C LEU A 7 -2.08 31.87 30.30
N GLY A 8 -0.96 32.33 29.76
CA GLY A 8 -0.66 32.15 28.35
C GLY A 8 -0.66 30.65 28.05
N LEU A 9 -1.72 30.16 27.41
CA LEU A 9 -1.73 28.87 26.74
C LEU A 9 -0.68 28.93 25.62
N ASN A 10 0.55 28.49 25.94
CA ASN A 10 1.49 28.01 24.94
C ASN A 10 0.86 26.77 24.31
N LEU A 11 0.03 26.98 23.28
CA LEU A 11 -0.28 25.96 22.31
C LEU A 11 1.02 25.68 21.56
N GLU A 12 1.80 24.72 22.05
CA GLU A 12 2.83 24.08 21.25
C GLU A 12 2.16 23.51 20.01
N ILE A 13 2.40 24.17 18.88
CA ILE A 13 1.93 23.72 17.58
C ILE A 13 2.64 22.39 17.31
N HIS A 14 1.87 21.30 17.28
CA HIS A 14 2.39 19.97 17.00
C HIS A 14 3.25 19.99 15.72
N PRO A 15 4.40 19.30 15.64
CA PRO A 15 5.30 19.34 14.49
C PRO A 15 4.60 19.07 13.15
N ASP A 16 3.60 18.17 13.17
CA ASP A 16 2.78 17.85 11.99
C ASP A 16 1.91 19.01 11.48
N ALA A 17 1.57 19.98 12.33
CA ALA A 17 0.82 21.19 11.93
C ALA A 17 1.72 22.24 11.27
N LEU A 18 3.03 22.24 11.55
CA LEU A 18 4.00 23.12 10.89
C LEU A 18 4.24 22.72 9.43
N VAL A 19 4.24 21.42 9.14
CA VAL A 19 4.41 20.86 7.78
C VAL A 19 3.30 21.33 6.83
N MET A 20 2.09 21.51 7.34
CA MET A 20 0.91 21.94 6.56
C MET A 20 1.02 23.37 6.02
N ASN A 21 1.73 24.26 6.71
CA ASN A 21 1.74 25.68 6.35
C ASN A 21 2.69 26.00 5.18
N GLN A 22 3.72 25.17 4.97
CA GLN A 22 4.72 25.35 3.91
C GLN A 22 4.30 24.76 2.55
N ALA A 23 3.34 23.83 2.53
CA ALA A 23 2.86 23.21 1.29
C ALA A 23 1.90 24.09 0.47
N SER A 24 1.43 25.22 1.01
CA SER A 24 0.39 26.06 0.39
C SER A 24 0.90 27.09 -0.63
N ARG A 25 2.21 27.18 -0.89
CA ARG A 25 2.78 28.20 -1.79
C ARG A 25 3.92 27.67 -2.66
N ALA A 26 3.58 27.09 -3.80
CA ALA A 26 4.38 27.19 -5.04
C ALA A 26 3.68 26.48 -6.22
N GLY A 27 3.51 27.22 -7.33
CA GLY A 27 3.53 26.73 -8.72
C GLY A 27 2.72 25.49 -9.10
N LYS A 28 1.56 25.70 -9.74
CA LYS A 28 0.63 24.68 -10.30
C LYS A 28 0.40 23.49 -9.35
N THR A 29 -0.63 23.58 -8.51
CA THR A 29 -0.85 22.58 -7.45
C THR A 29 -1.05 21.16 -8.04
N PRO A 30 -0.38 20.13 -7.50
CA PRO A 30 -0.58 18.71 -7.85
C PRO A 30 -1.99 18.14 -7.52
N GLU A 31 -3.03 18.97 -7.49
CA GLU A 31 -4.33 18.72 -6.85
C GLU A 31 -5.35 17.89 -7.65
N GLU A 32 -4.96 17.23 -8.76
CA GLU A 32 -5.92 16.48 -9.58
C GLU A 32 -5.70 14.95 -9.63
N SER A 33 -4.56 14.42 -9.15
CA SER A 33 -4.32 12.98 -9.11
C SER A 33 -5.10 12.31 -7.98
N ARG A 34 -5.87 11.27 -8.30
CA ARG A 34 -6.54 10.43 -7.28
C ARG A 34 -5.57 9.53 -6.53
N ILE A 35 -4.41 9.24 -7.11
CA ILE A 35 -3.35 8.46 -6.47
C ILE A 35 -2.63 9.35 -5.45
N LEU A 36 -2.71 8.95 -4.19
CA LEU A 36 -1.96 9.57 -3.11
C LEU A 36 -0.51 9.12 -3.15
N LYS A 37 0.42 10.07 -3.03
CA LYS A 37 1.85 9.79 -2.92
C LYS A 37 2.30 9.88 -1.48
N ALA A 38 2.88 8.82 -0.95
CA ALA A 38 3.50 8.86 0.37
C ALA A 38 4.75 9.75 0.35
N LYS A 39 4.99 10.44 1.46
CA LYS A 39 6.18 11.26 1.68
C LYS A 39 6.57 11.20 3.16
N ASP A 40 7.86 11.06 3.43
CA ASP A 40 8.41 10.91 4.78
C ASP A 40 7.74 9.74 5.53
N TYR A 41 7.51 8.64 4.82
CA TYR A 41 6.87 7.40 5.27
C TYR A 41 5.44 7.57 5.79
N LYS A 42 4.77 8.65 5.37
CA LYS A 42 3.39 8.99 5.73
C LYS A 42 2.56 9.23 4.48
N LEU A 43 1.30 8.78 4.49
CA LEU A 43 0.37 9.13 3.42
C LEU A 43 -0.36 10.44 3.77
N PRO A 44 -0.35 11.46 2.88
CA PRO A 44 -1.10 12.69 3.10
C PRO A 44 -2.59 12.44 3.32
N VAL A 45 -3.27 13.36 4.02
CA VAL A 45 -4.70 13.30 4.40
C VAL A 45 -5.04 12.25 5.47
N PHE A 46 -4.48 11.04 5.37
CA PHE A 46 -4.71 9.93 6.30
C PHE A 46 -3.73 9.92 7.49
N THR A 47 -3.79 10.99 8.29
CA THR A 47 -2.89 11.19 9.43
C THR A 47 -3.51 10.72 10.75
N ARG A 48 -2.67 10.32 11.71
CA ARG A 48 -3.12 9.95 13.06
C ARG A 48 -3.94 11.05 13.72
N TYR A 49 -3.58 12.32 13.51
CA TYR A 49 -4.32 13.46 14.09
C TYR A 49 -5.77 13.51 13.60
N ARG A 50 -6.02 13.23 12.32
CA ARG A 50 -7.37 13.30 11.71
C ARG A 50 -8.16 12.02 11.88
N GLU A 51 -7.46 10.90 11.74
CA GLU A 51 -8.03 9.56 11.52
C GLU A 51 -7.65 8.58 12.64
N GLY A 52 -6.88 8.99 13.66
CA GLY A 52 -6.44 8.10 14.74
C GLY A 52 -7.55 7.70 15.72
N THR A 53 -8.75 8.26 15.56
CA THR A 53 -9.95 7.89 16.31
C THR A 53 -11.00 7.40 15.34
N CYS A 54 -11.67 6.31 15.70
CA CYS A 54 -12.77 5.76 14.94
C CYS A 54 -14.04 6.54 15.24
N LYS A 55 -14.59 7.14 14.19
CA LYS A 55 -15.83 7.89 14.22
C LYS A 55 -16.93 7.05 13.58
N GLU A 56 -16.60 6.34 12.51
CA GLU A 56 -17.57 5.56 11.74
C GLU A 56 -17.02 4.20 11.29
N VAL A 57 -17.93 3.31 10.90
CA VAL A 57 -17.57 2.08 10.18
C VAL A 57 -17.19 2.42 8.76
N PHE A 58 -16.18 1.73 8.22
CA PHE A 58 -15.74 1.95 6.86
C PHE A 58 -15.40 0.64 6.15
N TYR A 59 -15.27 0.74 4.84
CA TYR A 59 -14.64 -0.28 4.02
C TYR A 59 -13.74 0.37 2.98
N PHE A 60 -12.86 -0.45 2.42
CA PHE A 60 -12.01 -0.14 1.28
C PHE A 60 -12.13 -1.28 0.27
N VAL A 61 -11.75 -1.01 -0.97
CA VAL A 61 -11.71 -2.05 -2.02
C VAL A 61 -10.26 -2.35 -2.36
N GLN A 62 -9.93 -3.62 -2.52
CA GLN A 62 -8.59 -4.08 -2.91
C GLN A 62 -8.60 -4.55 -4.36
N VAL A 63 -7.67 -4.06 -5.15
CA VAL A 63 -7.32 -4.54 -6.49
C VAL A 63 -5.87 -4.99 -6.46
N VAL A 64 -5.58 -6.14 -7.05
CA VAL A 64 -4.25 -6.75 -6.98
C VAL A 64 -3.71 -6.96 -8.38
N ALA A 65 -2.44 -6.61 -8.60
CA ALA A 65 -1.67 -6.94 -9.80
C ALA A 65 -2.45 -6.71 -11.10
N PRO A 66 -2.80 -5.46 -11.45
CA PRO A 66 -3.52 -5.16 -12.68
C PRO A 66 -2.68 -5.45 -13.94
N LYS A 67 -1.33 -5.44 -13.84
CA LYS A 67 -0.37 -5.89 -14.89
C LYS A 67 -0.63 -5.31 -16.29
N PHE A 68 -0.79 -3.99 -16.37
CA PHE A 68 -1.00 -3.27 -17.64
C PHE A 68 0.05 -3.67 -18.68
N GLY A 69 -0.37 -4.04 -19.88
CA GLY A 69 0.53 -4.46 -20.95
C GLY A 69 0.74 -5.96 -21.08
N LEU A 70 0.18 -6.77 -20.16
CA LEU A 70 0.38 -8.22 -20.18
C LEU A 70 -0.39 -8.90 -21.31
N ALA A 71 -1.65 -8.53 -21.55
CA ALA A 71 -2.49 -9.21 -22.54
C ALA A 71 -2.03 -9.01 -23.98
N ALA A 72 -1.42 -7.87 -24.29
CA ALA A 72 -0.95 -7.55 -25.65
C ALA A 72 0.46 -8.06 -25.94
N HIS A 73 1.24 -8.45 -24.91
CA HIS A 73 2.65 -8.79 -25.08
C HIS A 73 2.87 -9.90 -26.13
N PRO A 74 3.80 -9.72 -27.10
CA PRO A 74 4.85 -8.69 -27.16
C PRO A 74 4.46 -7.37 -27.86
N GLU A 75 3.21 -7.17 -28.24
CA GLU A 75 2.73 -5.88 -28.77
C GLU A 75 2.61 -4.81 -27.68
N GLU A 76 2.70 -3.54 -28.07
CA GLU A 76 2.57 -2.39 -27.17
C GLU A 76 1.08 -1.97 -27.07
N SER A 77 0.35 -2.49 -26.08
CA SER A 77 -0.99 -2.02 -25.73
C SER A 77 -1.37 -2.36 -24.29
N CYS A 78 -2.21 -1.54 -23.66
CA CYS A 78 -2.77 -1.74 -22.32
C CYS A 78 -4.30 -1.84 -22.31
N ASP A 79 -4.93 -1.94 -23.49
CA ASP A 79 -6.37 -1.76 -23.61
C ASP A 79 -7.18 -2.77 -22.81
N ALA A 80 -6.72 -4.02 -22.75
CA ALA A 80 -7.41 -5.07 -22.01
C ALA A 80 -7.45 -4.75 -20.50
N GLU A 81 -6.29 -4.50 -19.89
CA GLU A 81 -6.20 -4.18 -18.46
C GLU A 81 -6.89 -2.85 -18.14
N LYS A 82 -6.76 -1.86 -19.04
CA LYS A 82 -7.46 -0.57 -18.93
C LYS A 82 -8.97 -0.75 -18.84
N ARG A 83 -9.58 -1.49 -19.77
CA ARG A 83 -11.03 -1.76 -19.75
C ARG A 83 -11.49 -2.46 -18.48
N VAL A 84 -10.70 -3.42 -17.97
CA VAL A 84 -11.05 -4.13 -16.73
C VAL A 84 -10.99 -3.19 -15.52
N LEU A 85 -9.94 -2.38 -15.41
CA LEU A 85 -9.80 -1.43 -14.30
C LEU A 85 -10.83 -0.29 -14.38
N GLU A 86 -11.20 0.17 -15.58
CA GLU A 86 -12.29 1.13 -15.80
C GLU A 86 -13.65 0.61 -15.31
N LYS A 87 -13.94 -0.69 -15.49
CA LYS A 87 -15.14 -1.32 -14.90
C LYS A 87 -15.11 -1.23 -13.37
N VAL A 88 -13.96 -1.46 -12.74
CA VAL A 88 -13.80 -1.31 -11.28
C VAL A 88 -14.06 0.14 -10.88
N VAL A 89 -13.47 1.13 -11.56
CA VAL A 89 -13.73 2.55 -11.30
C VAL A 89 -15.21 2.89 -11.42
N ASN A 90 -15.90 2.39 -12.45
CA ASN A 90 -17.33 2.60 -12.60
C ASN A 90 -18.14 2.01 -11.42
N ILE A 91 -17.80 0.79 -10.97
CA ILE A 91 -18.44 0.18 -9.79
C ILE A 91 -18.22 1.06 -8.56
N LEU A 92 -16.98 1.45 -8.28
CA LEU A 92 -16.61 2.29 -7.13
C LEU A 92 -17.34 3.64 -7.13
N ASN A 93 -17.50 4.26 -8.31
CA ASN A 93 -18.24 5.51 -8.46
C ASN A 93 -19.73 5.37 -8.09
N ASN A 94 -20.30 4.18 -8.26
CA ASN A 94 -21.71 3.90 -7.98
C ASN A 94 -21.96 3.32 -6.58
N MET A 95 -20.93 2.84 -5.86
CA MET A 95 -21.08 2.34 -4.49
C MET A 95 -21.64 3.42 -3.54
N ARG A 96 -22.52 3.00 -2.63
CA ARG A 96 -23.04 3.80 -1.51
C ARG A 96 -23.03 2.96 -0.22
N PRO A 97 -22.31 3.37 0.84
CA PRO A 97 -21.45 4.56 0.91
C PRO A 97 -20.24 4.48 -0.06
N LYS A 98 -19.42 5.51 -0.13
CA LYS A 98 -18.17 5.45 -0.89
C LYS A 98 -17.13 4.66 -0.08
N PRO A 99 -16.30 3.80 -0.71
CA PRO A 99 -15.16 3.23 -0.02
C PRO A 99 -14.22 4.35 0.42
N ARG A 100 -13.59 4.22 1.60
CA ARG A 100 -12.69 5.25 2.12
C ARG A 100 -11.43 5.39 1.29
N PHE A 101 -11.01 4.32 0.62
CA PHE A 101 -9.95 4.33 -0.38
C PHE A 101 -10.06 3.10 -1.28
N LEU A 102 -9.42 3.19 -2.44
CA LEU A 102 -9.09 2.05 -3.30
C LEU A 102 -7.63 1.67 -3.03
N LEU A 103 -7.39 0.44 -2.61
CA LEU A 103 -6.05 -0.14 -2.50
C LEU A 103 -5.70 -0.82 -3.82
N VAL A 104 -4.59 -0.42 -4.45
CA VAL A 104 -4.00 -1.12 -5.60
C VAL A 104 -2.68 -1.72 -5.17
N GLN A 105 -2.60 -3.05 -5.21
CA GLN A 105 -1.53 -3.80 -4.59
C GLN A 105 -0.63 -4.47 -5.64
N GLY A 106 0.50 -3.82 -5.89
CA GLY A 106 1.65 -4.30 -6.61
C GLY A 106 1.45 -4.65 -8.09
N ASN A 107 2.57 -4.84 -8.79
CA ASN A 107 2.66 -5.32 -10.17
C ASN A 107 1.71 -4.56 -11.09
N TYR A 108 1.87 -3.24 -11.13
CA TYR A 108 0.95 -2.35 -11.86
C TYR A 108 1.06 -2.56 -13.37
N THR A 109 2.27 -2.82 -13.85
CA THR A 109 2.65 -2.98 -15.25
C THR A 109 3.22 -4.37 -15.49
N ASN A 110 3.22 -4.80 -16.75
CA ASN A 110 3.93 -6.00 -17.20
C ASN A 110 5.43 -5.72 -17.36
N ALA A 111 5.76 -4.53 -17.85
CA ALA A 111 7.11 -4.02 -18.00
C ALA A 111 7.72 -3.68 -16.62
N SER A 112 9.02 -3.93 -16.48
CA SER A 112 9.85 -3.49 -15.35
C SER A 112 10.40 -2.08 -15.62
N PRO A 113 10.87 -1.34 -14.59
CA PRO A 113 11.33 0.05 -14.76
C PRO A 113 12.37 0.32 -15.85
N ASN A 114 13.18 -0.68 -16.23
CA ASN A 114 14.22 -0.55 -17.26
C ASN A 114 13.72 -0.84 -18.69
N ASP A 115 12.48 -1.30 -18.84
CA ASP A 115 11.90 -1.62 -20.13
C ASP A 115 11.34 -0.36 -20.80
N LYS A 116 11.45 -0.26 -22.12
CA LYS A 116 10.96 0.91 -22.88
C LYS A 116 9.44 1.12 -22.72
N GLU A 117 8.71 0.05 -22.47
CA GLU A 117 7.25 0.03 -22.33
C GLU A 117 6.78 0.47 -20.93
N TYR A 118 7.68 0.58 -19.94
CA TYR A 118 7.31 0.87 -18.56
C TYR A 118 6.54 2.17 -18.39
N PHE A 119 7.09 3.29 -18.88
CA PHE A 119 6.45 4.60 -18.75
C PHE A 119 5.08 4.66 -19.45
N PRO A 120 4.93 4.21 -20.72
CA PRO A 120 3.62 4.11 -21.36
C PRO A 120 2.60 3.27 -20.58
N GLN A 121 3.02 2.13 -20.02
CA GLN A 121 2.13 1.28 -19.23
C GLN A 121 1.71 1.95 -17.91
N ILE A 122 2.64 2.64 -17.23
CA ILE A 122 2.34 3.43 -16.02
C ILE A 122 1.38 4.59 -16.32
N GLU A 123 1.56 5.31 -17.43
CA GLU A 123 0.67 6.39 -17.84
C GLU A 123 -0.73 5.87 -18.12
N SER A 124 -0.84 4.76 -18.85
CA SER A 124 -2.12 4.09 -19.10
C SER A 124 -2.82 3.68 -17.80
N PHE A 125 -2.08 3.06 -16.87
CA PHE A 125 -2.56 2.69 -15.54
C PHE A 125 -3.09 3.90 -14.77
N LYS A 126 -2.33 5.00 -14.71
CA LYS A 126 -2.72 6.21 -13.99
C LYS A 126 -3.95 6.88 -14.61
N SER A 127 -4.06 6.88 -15.95
CA SER A 127 -5.17 7.52 -16.67
C SER A 127 -6.55 6.96 -16.29
N VAL A 128 -6.63 5.70 -15.86
CA VAL A 128 -7.90 5.08 -15.44
C VAL A 128 -8.52 5.79 -14.24
N PHE A 129 -7.70 6.34 -13.34
CA PHE A 129 -8.19 6.97 -12.12
C PHE A 129 -8.62 8.42 -12.33
N GLU A 130 -8.41 9.03 -13.50
CA GLU A 130 -8.92 10.38 -13.80
C GLU A 130 -10.45 10.45 -13.67
N ASN A 131 -11.13 9.35 -14.01
CA ASN A 131 -12.58 9.22 -13.91
C ASN A 131 -13.07 8.71 -12.54
N LEU A 132 -12.17 8.43 -11.59
CA LEU A 132 -12.55 8.01 -10.25
C LEU A 132 -13.04 9.21 -9.43
N SER A 133 -14.11 8.99 -8.67
CA SER A 133 -14.68 9.93 -7.71
C SER A 133 -13.60 10.56 -6.83
N ALA A 134 -13.57 11.90 -6.72
CA ALA A 134 -12.57 12.60 -5.89
C ALA A 134 -12.63 12.22 -4.39
N GLU A 135 -13.77 11.70 -3.94
CA GLU A 135 -13.96 11.17 -2.59
C GLU A 135 -13.25 9.83 -2.33
N ILE A 136 -12.77 9.14 -3.38
CA ILE A 136 -12.09 7.84 -3.27
C ILE A 136 -10.61 8.02 -3.62
N PRO A 137 -9.73 8.26 -2.63
CA PRO A 137 -8.30 8.25 -2.88
C PRO A 137 -7.81 6.85 -3.25
N VAL A 138 -6.77 6.79 -4.07
CA VAL A 138 -6.09 5.54 -4.45
C VAL A 138 -4.79 5.43 -3.66
N VAL A 139 -4.61 4.29 -2.98
CA VAL A 139 -3.42 3.92 -2.23
C VAL A 139 -2.69 2.83 -2.99
N CYS A 140 -1.46 3.11 -3.41
CA CYS A 140 -0.60 2.19 -4.14
C CYS A 140 0.41 1.54 -3.18
N VAL A 141 0.52 0.21 -3.21
CA VAL A 141 1.48 -0.57 -2.42
C VAL A 141 2.39 -1.36 -3.35
N CYS A 142 3.70 -1.25 -3.13
CA CYS A 142 4.72 -1.84 -3.99
C CYS A 142 4.58 -3.37 -4.13
N GLY A 143 4.76 -3.86 -5.35
CA GLY A 143 4.80 -5.27 -5.72
C GLY A 143 6.18 -5.77 -6.10
N PRO A 144 6.33 -7.10 -6.26
CA PRO A 144 7.59 -7.74 -6.61
C PRO A 144 8.32 -7.19 -7.83
N THR A 145 7.61 -6.66 -8.82
CA THR A 145 8.22 -6.19 -10.08
C THR A 145 8.28 -4.67 -10.22
N ASP A 146 7.63 -3.92 -9.34
CA ASP A 146 7.44 -2.46 -9.56
C ASP A 146 8.73 -1.65 -9.39
N CYS A 147 9.72 -2.18 -8.65
CA CYS A 147 11.06 -1.60 -8.50
C CYS A 147 12.15 -2.39 -9.26
N GLY A 148 11.74 -3.31 -10.15
CA GLY A 148 12.58 -4.37 -10.71
C GLY A 148 12.59 -5.64 -9.86
N ASN A 149 13.04 -6.75 -10.44
CA ASN A 149 13.10 -8.05 -9.77
C ASN A 149 14.41 -8.78 -10.14
N PRO A 150 15.48 -8.70 -9.31
CA PRO A 150 15.56 -8.04 -8.00
C PRO A 150 15.41 -6.51 -8.09
N PRO A 151 15.03 -5.82 -6.99
CA PRO A 151 14.90 -4.37 -6.99
C PRO A 151 16.26 -3.70 -7.22
N THR A 152 16.25 -2.58 -7.94
CA THR A 152 17.44 -1.77 -8.26
C THR A 152 17.28 -0.35 -7.76
N LEU A 153 18.37 0.41 -7.60
CA LEU A 153 18.30 1.83 -7.21
C LEU A 153 17.43 2.62 -8.19
N ASP A 154 17.73 2.51 -9.49
CA ASP A 154 16.96 3.18 -10.55
C ASP A 154 15.48 2.78 -10.53
N GLY A 155 15.18 1.50 -10.30
CA GLY A 155 13.81 1.02 -10.18
C GLY A 155 13.06 1.55 -8.95
N ILE A 156 13.73 1.65 -7.80
CA ILE A 156 13.17 2.27 -6.58
C ILE A 156 12.94 3.76 -6.81
N GLU A 157 13.88 4.47 -7.43
CA GLU A 157 13.72 5.89 -7.77
C GLU A 157 12.57 6.11 -8.76
N ALA A 158 12.46 5.27 -9.79
CA ALA A 158 11.36 5.31 -10.75
C ALA A 158 10.00 5.09 -10.06
N TYR A 159 9.91 4.12 -9.14
CA TYR A 159 8.72 3.91 -8.32
C TYR A 159 8.41 5.15 -7.47
N ARG A 160 9.39 5.66 -6.72
CA ARG A 160 9.21 6.79 -5.78
C ARG A 160 8.80 8.07 -6.49
N ASN A 161 9.37 8.33 -7.67
CA ASN A 161 8.94 9.45 -8.52
C ASN A 161 7.48 9.31 -8.95
N SER A 162 7.05 8.09 -9.26
CA SER A 162 5.69 7.80 -9.71
C SER A 162 4.64 7.76 -8.61
N PHE A 163 4.95 7.19 -7.44
CA PHE A 163 3.99 6.78 -6.42
C PHE A 163 4.33 7.28 -5.00
N GLY A 164 5.47 7.92 -4.80
CA GLY A 164 5.96 8.30 -3.47
C GLY A 164 6.67 7.14 -2.77
N ASP A 165 6.91 7.27 -1.47
CA ASP A 165 7.64 6.26 -0.70
C ASP A 165 7.04 4.85 -0.90
N ASP A 166 7.92 3.86 -1.07
CA ASP A 166 7.55 2.48 -1.36
C ASP A 166 7.23 1.66 -0.10
N TRP A 167 7.37 2.28 1.08
CA TRP A 167 6.77 1.87 2.33
C TRP A 167 6.36 3.07 3.16
N PHE A 168 5.25 2.95 3.88
CA PHE A 168 4.68 4.06 4.63
C PHE A 168 3.57 3.59 5.57
N ALA A 169 3.18 4.47 6.48
CA ALA A 169 2.04 4.28 7.35
C ALA A 169 0.95 5.31 7.07
N PHE A 170 -0.30 4.92 7.31
CA PHE A 170 -1.44 5.84 7.28
C PHE A 170 -2.55 5.38 8.22
N TRP A 171 -3.51 6.26 8.47
CA TRP A 171 -4.57 6.06 9.44
C TRP A 171 -5.94 6.26 8.79
N VAL A 172 -6.88 5.37 9.11
CA VAL A 172 -8.30 5.53 8.73
C VAL A 172 -9.15 5.05 9.91
N GLU A 173 -9.99 5.92 10.46
CA GLU A 173 -10.99 5.57 11.49
C GLU A 173 -10.42 4.72 12.66
N GLY A 174 -9.27 5.11 13.20
CA GLY A 174 -8.58 4.46 14.32
C GLY A 174 -7.76 3.23 13.96
N VAL A 175 -7.78 2.79 12.71
CA VAL A 175 -6.97 1.69 12.17
C VAL A 175 -5.67 2.26 11.60
N GLN A 176 -4.54 1.66 11.97
CA GLN A 176 -3.24 1.96 11.39
C GLN A 176 -2.92 0.96 10.29
N PHE A 177 -2.68 1.45 9.09
CA PHE A 177 -2.24 0.66 7.95
C PHE A 177 -0.74 0.85 7.75
N LEU A 178 -0.03 -0.26 7.56
CA LEU A 178 1.40 -0.29 7.26
C LEU A 178 1.61 -0.91 5.88
N ALA A 179 2.01 -0.09 4.90
CA ALA A 179 2.35 -0.54 3.56
C ALA A 179 3.83 -0.95 3.50
N MET A 180 4.11 -2.18 3.08
CA MET A 180 5.46 -2.76 3.02
C MET A 180 5.90 -2.99 1.58
N ASN A 181 7.20 -2.82 1.32
CA ASN A 181 7.86 -3.29 0.10
C ASN A 181 8.48 -4.68 0.35
N THR A 182 7.69 -5.74 0.18
CA THR A 182 8.15 -7.11 0.45
C THR A 182 9.27 -7.62 -0.46
N SER A 183 9.63 -6.89 -1.53
CA SER A 183 10.74 -7.26 -2.40
C SER A 183 12.08 -7.26 -1.65
N TYR A 184 12.23 -6.41 -0.62
CA TYR A 184 13.42 -6.35 0.23
C TYR A 184 13.62 -7.58 1.10
N TYR A 185 12.56 -8.32 1.40
CA TYR A 185 12.63 -9.54 2.21
C TYR A 185 12.74 -10.82 1.38
N LYS A 186 12.64 -10.73 0.05
CA LYS A 186 12.49 -11.90 -0.82
C LYS A 186 13.59 -12.07 -1.85
N ASN A 187 13.93 -11.02 -2.58
CA ASN A 187 14.83 -11.12 -3.72
C ASN A 187 15.78 -9.92 -3.73
N LEU A 188 16.48 -9.69 -2.62
CA LEU A 188 17.37 -8.57 -2.45
C LEU A 188 18.81 -8.97 -2.76
N ILE A 189 19.52 -8.12 -3.52
CA ILE A 189 20.96 -8.26 -3.75
C ILE A 189 21.74 -7.57 -2.63
N ALA A 190 22.96 -8.03 -2.34
CA ALA A 190 23.76 -7.57 -1.19
C ALA A 190 23.94 -6.04 -1.13
N ASP A 191 24.14 -5.38 -2.27
CA ASP A 191 24.33 -3.92 -2.36
C ASP A 191 23.08 -3.11 -1.97
N MET A 192 21.94 -3.77 -1.82
CA MET A 192 20.65 -3.18 -1.49
C MET A 192 20.20 -3.51 -0.05
N GLU A 193 21.01 -4.23 0.74
CA GLU A 193 20.65 -4.69 2.10
C GLU A 193 20.26 -3.54 3.04
N SER A 194 20.78 -2.33 2.82
CA SER A 194 20.40 -1.15 3.62
C SER A 194 18.90 -0.85 3.56
N PHE A 195 18.23 -1.07 2.42
CA PHE A 195 16.79 -0.85 2.29
C PHE A 195 15.96 -1.81 3.15
N LYS A 196 16.40 -3.07 3.25
CA LYS A 196 15.78 -4.05 4.15
C LYS A 196 15.95 -3.64 5.60
N THR A 197 17.17 -3.26 5.98
CA THR A 197 17.47 -2.80 7.35
C THR A 197 16.64 -1.57 7.72
N GLU A 198 16.61 -0.54 6.87
CA GLU A 198 15.83 0.68 7.10
C GLU A 198 14.33 0.40 7.23
N GLN A 199 13.77 -0.44 6.35
CA GLN A 199 12.36 -0.81 6.42
C GLN A 199 12.05 -1.67 7.66
N GLN A 200 12.96 -2.56 8.06
CA GLN A 200 12.79 -3.38 9.25
C GLN A 200 12.82 -2.52 10.52
N GLU A 201 13.79 -1.62 10.66
CA GLU A 201 13.88 -0.68 11.78
C GLU A 201 12.63 0.21 11.85
N TRP A 202 12.15 0.68 10.70
CA TRP A 202 10.90 1.45 10.61
C TRP A 202 9.68 0.62 11.06
N LEU A 203 9.57 -0.63 10.60
CA LEU A 203 8.47 -1.52 10.99
C LEU A 203 8.49 -1.75 12.49
N GLU A 204 9.63 -2.14 13.05
CA GLU A 204 9.80 -2.40 14.49
C GLU A 204 9.47 -1.16 15.33
N SER A 205 9.89 0.03 14.88
CA SER A 205 9.52 1.29 15.50
C SER A 205 8.00 1.50 15.53
N LYS A 206 7.29 1.20 14.43
CA LYS A 206 5.82 1.33 14.38
C LYS A 206 5.11 0.32 15.27
N LEU A 207 5.62 -0.91 15.34
CA LEU A 207 5.08 -1.94 16.22
C LEU A 207 5.27 -1.55 17.70
N LEU A 208 6.43 -0.99 18.06
CA LEU A 208 6.69 -0.50 19.42
C LEU A 208 5.83 0.73 19.77
N GLU A 209 5.70 1.70 18.86
CA GLU A 209 4.81 2.85 19.03
C GLU A 209 3.37 2.45 19.32
N ALA A 210 2.90 1.37 18.68
CA ALA A 210 1.56 0.83 18.87
C ALA A 210 1.38 0.13 20.24
N GLN A 211 2.44 -0.32 20.90
CA GLN A 211 2.33 -0.82 22.28
C GLN A 211 2.14 0.31 23.29
N VAL A 212 2.75 1.48 23.03
CA VAL A 212 2.63 2.66 23.91
C VAL A 212 1.31 3.41 23.68
N ASN A 213 0.95 3.62 22.42
CA ASN A 213 -0.26 4.34 22.02
C ASN A 213 -1.06 3.51 21.01
N PRO A 214 -1.85 2.54 21.49
CA PRO A 214 -2.43 1.52 20.64
C PRO A 214 -3.46 2.08 19.64
N PRO A 215 -3.34 1.74 18.33
CA PRO A 215 -4.45 1.87 17.41
C PRO A 215 -5.57 0.91 17.80
N LYS A 216 -6.77 1.10 17.24
CA LYS A 216 -7.82 0.08 17.37
C LYS A 216 -7.41 -1.25 16.75
N GLN A 217 -6.69 -1.17 15.64
CA GLN A 217 -6.19 -2.31 14.88
C GLN A 217 -4.99 -1.88 14.04
N ILE A 218 -4.01 -2.76 13.88
CA ILE A 218 -2.98 -2.65 12.84
C ILE A 218 -3.29 -3.60 11.69
N VAL A 219 -3.17 -3.11 10.46
CA VAL A 219 -3.30 -3.87 9.22
C VAL A 219 -2.03 -3.69 8.38
N LEU A 220 -1.41 -4.78 7.94
CA LEU A 220 -0.32 -4.73 6.97
C LEU A 220 -0.86 -4.87 5.56
N LEU A 221 -0.29 -4.11 4.63
CA LEU A 221 -0.58 -4.16 3.20
C LEU A 221 0.72 -4.48 2.48
N GLN A 222 0.78 -5.62 1.79
CA GLN A 222 2.00 -6.05 1.12
C GLN A 222 1.72 -7.07 0.04
N THR A 223 2.41 -7.09 -1.09
CA THR A 223 2.03 -7.98 -2.18
C THR A 223 2.39 -9.46 -1.92
N THR A 224 3.59 -9.73 -1.37
CA THR A 224 4.02 -11.10 -1.05
C THR A 224 3.64 -11.45 0.39
N PRO A 225 2.93 -12.55 0.65
CA PRO A 225 2.61 -12.97 2.01
C PRO A 225 3.84 -13.45 2.78
N TRP A 226 3.85 -13.21 4.10
CA TRP A 226 4.80 -13.88 4.99
C TRP A 226 4.67 -15.41 4.84
N PHE A 227 3.44 -15.91 4.90
CA PHE A 227 3.09 -17.31 4.65
C PHE A 227 1.69 -17.41 4.01
N ARG A 228 1.43 -18.48 3.26
CA ARG A 228 0.17 -18.72 2.56
C ARG A 228 -0.85 -19.46 3.40
N LYS A 229 -0.41 -20.45 4.18
CA LYS A 229 -1.27 -21.28 5.04
C LYS A 229 -0.83 -21.25 6.49
N SER A 230 0.45 -21.51 6.74
CA SER A 230 1.03 -21.61 8.08
C SER A 230 2.42 -20.98 8.11
N ILE A 231 2.81 -20.42 9.24
CA ILE A 231 4.15 -19.84 9.46
C ILE A 231 5.29 -20.84 9.22
N ASP A 232 5.06 -22.13 9.46
CA ASP A 232 6.07 -23.19 9.32
C ASP A 232 6.07 -23.88 7.95
N GLU A 233 5.32 -23.35 6.97
CA GLU A 233 5.32 -23.92 5.63
C GLU A 233 6.69 -23.78 4.93
N GLU A 234 6.96 -24.65 3.96
CA GLU A 234 8.19 -24.57 3.18
C GLU A 234 8.30 -23.22 2.43
N THR A 235 9.52 -22.74 2.28
CA THR A 235 9.79 -21.53 1.48
C THR A 235 9.62 -21.85 0.00
N ASP A 236 8.86 -21.02 -0.71
CA ASP A 236 8.67 -21.13 -2.15
C ASP A 236 8.63 -19.76 -2.84
N THR A 237 8.30 -19.75 -4.12
CA THR A 237 8.24 -18.54 -4.95
C THR A 237 7.14 -17.57 -4.55
N ASP A 238 6.21 -17.94 -3.66
CA ASP A 238 5.02 -17.16 -3.33
C ASP A 238 4.98 -16.68 -1.88
N ASN A 239 5.91 -17.12 -1.02
CA ASN A 239 6.00 -16.66 0.38
C ASN A 239 7.38 -16.05 0.72
N ILE A 240 7.51 -15.46 1.90
CA ILE A 240 8.79 -14.96 2.43
C ILE A 240 9.56 -16.12 3.06
N GLU A 241 10.89 -16.04 3.03
CA GLU A 241 11.80 -17.06 3.57
C GLU A 241 11.51 -17.38 5.05
N LEU A 242 11.60 -18.67 5.40
CA LEU A 242 11.26 -19.22 6.71
C LEU A 242 11.90 -18.47 7.88
N ASN A 243 13.22 -18.26 7.85
CA ASN A 243 13.91 -17.58 8.95
C ASN A 243 13.40 -16.15 9.13
N THR A 244 13.25 -15.42 8.02
CA THR A 244 12.74 -14.04 8.03
C THR A 244 11.32 -13.95 8.59
N ARG A 245 10.39 -14.82 8.15
CA ARG A 245 9.01 -14.78 8.68
C ARG A 245 8.93 -15.26 10.14
N GLN A 246 9.77 -16.21 10.57
CA GLN A 246 9.82 -16.65 11.97
C GLN A 246 10.36 -15.56 12.90
N GLU A 247 11.13 -14.60 12.38
CA GLU A 247 11.55 -13.42 13.13
C GLU A 247 10.46 -12.34 13.21
N ILE A 248 9.84 -12.01 12.09
CA ILE A 248 8.92 -10.86 11.99
C ILE A 248 7.52 -11.16 12.51
N VAL A 249 6.94 -12.32 12.19
CA VAL A 249 5.55 -12.65 12.54
C VAL A 249 5.29 -12.61 14.05
N PRO A 250 6.18 -13.10 14.94
CA PRO A 250 6.00 -12.94 16.38
C PRO A 250 5.92 -11.47 16.83
N LYS A 251 6.73 -10.58 16.24
CA LYS A 251 6.70 -9.13 16.54
C LYS A 251 5.37 -8.51 16.10
N LEU A 252 4.80 -8.95 14.97
CA LEU A 252 3.48 -8.51 14.50
C LEU A 252 2.38 -8.92 15.49
N LEU A 253 2.41 -10.18 15.95
CA LEU A 253 1.44 -10.70 16.92
C LEU A 253 1.51 -9.96 18.25
N GLU A 254 2.71 -9.68 18.76
CA GLU A 254 2.92 -8.93 20.00
C GLU A 254 2.34 -7.51 19.92
N ALA A 255 2.44 -6.87 18.76
CA ALA A 255 1.86 -5.55 18.50
C ALA A 255 0.36 -5.60 18.12
N ASN A 256 -0.31 -6.74 18.26
CA ASN A 256 -1.72 -6.94 17.95
C ASN A 256 -2.09 -6.65 16.47
N VAL A 257 -1.17 -6.94 15.56
CA VAL A 257 -1.48 -7.01 14.12
C VAL A 257 -2.40 -8.21 13.90
N LYS A 258 -3.54 -7.97 13.25
CA LYS A 258 -4.56 -9.00 13.01
C LYS A 258 -4.68 -9.40 11.56
N TYR A 259 -4.49 -8.47 10.63
CA TYR A 259 -4.69 -8.71 9.21
C TYR A 259 -3.46 -8.30 8.40
N VAL A 260 -3.06 -9.17 7.48
CA VAL A 260 -2.12 -8.86 6.40
C VAL A 260 -2.84 -9.09 5.08
N PHE A 261 -3.06 -8.02 4.31
CA PHE A 261 -3.67 -8.12 2.98
C PHE A 261 -2.56 -8.33 1.94
N THR A 262 -2.69 -9.40 1.16
CA THR A 262 -1.70 -9.86 0.21
C THR A 262 -2.29 -10.13 -1.17
N GLY A 263 -1.42 -10.33 -2.15
CA GLY A 263 -1.82 -10.50 -3.55
C GLY A 263 -1.56 -11.88 -4.14
N ASN A 264 -1.77 -11.98 -5.46
CA ASN A 264 -1.49 -13.09 -6.38
C ASN A 264 -2.36 -14.35 -6.23
N LEU A 265 -2.67 -14.78 -5.01
CA LEU A 265 -3.39 -16.03 -4.74
C LEU A 265 -4.77 -15.75 -4.14
N ASN A 266 -5.65 -16.76 -4.14
CA ASN A 266 -6.94 -16.69 -3.44
C ASN A 266 -6.91 -17.67 -2.27
N GLY A 267 -6.91 -17.16 -1.04
CA GLY A 267 -6.83 -18.02 0.14
C GLY A 267 -6.67 -17.27 1.46
N LEU A 268 -6.71 -18.03 2.54
CA LEU A 268 -6.52 -17.55 3.90
C LEU A 268 -5.38 -18.34 4.55
N GLY A 269 -4.39 -17.64 5.08
CA GLY A 269 -3.39 -18.18 6.00
C GLY A 269 -3.71 -17.72 7.42
N LYS A 270 -3.38 -18.54 8.42
CA LYS A 270 -3.60 -18.18 9.82
C LYS A 270 -2.47 -18.67 10.71
N ASP A 271 -1.96 -17.77 11.56
CA ASP A 271 -1.13 -18.11 12.71
C ASP A 271 -1.66 -17.36 13.94
N LYS A 272 -2.18 -18.11 14.92
CA LYS A 272 -2.88 -17.54 16.09
C LYS A 272 -3.97 -16.54 15.68
N GLU A 273 -3.85 -15.27 16.07
CA GLU A 273 -4.78 -14.19 15.73
C GLU A 273 -4.43 -13.46 14.42
N LEU A 274 -3.26 -13.74 13.82
CA LEU A 274 -2.83 -13.14 12.57
C LEU A 274 -3.44 -13.90 11.38
N GLU A 275 -4.16 -13.17 10.54
CA GLU A 275 -4.78 -13.69 9.32
C GLU A 275 -4.15 -13.06 8.08
N ILE A 276 -3.67 -13.92 7.17
CA ILE A 276 -3.13 -13.53 5.86
C ILE A 276 -4.24 -13.67 4.83
N VAL A 277 -4.76 -12.56 4.36
CA VAL A 277 -5.85 -12.49 3.37
C VAL A 277 -5.23 -12.35 1.98
N GLN A 278 -5.26 -13.42 1.18
CA GLN A 278 -4.71 -13.45 -0.17
C GLN A 278 -5.82 -13.20 -1.19
N THR A 279 -5.65 -12.16 -1.99
CA THR A 279 -6.57 -11.79 -3.08
C THR A 279 -5.94 -12.05 -4.44
N SER A 280 -6.67 -12.74 -5.31
CA SER A 280 -6.19 -13.07 -6.67
C SER A 280 -5.98 -11.82 -7.51
N SER A 281 -5.05 -11.88 -8.46
CA SER A 281 -4.85 -10.79 -9.41
C SER A 281 -6.12 -10.49 -10.21
N LEU A 282 -6.28 -9.22 -10.59
CA LEU A 282 -7.43 -8.74 -11.37
C LEU A 282 -7.62 -9.53 -12.69
N LYS A 283 -6.52 -10.02 -13.28
CA LYS A 283 -6.50 -10.86 -14.48
C LYS A 283 -7.26 -12.18 -14.33
N LYS A 284 -7.24 -12.80 -13.14
CA LYS A 284 -7.75 -14.17 -12.96
C LYS A 284 -9.28 -14.29 -13.08
N LEU A 285 -9.99 -13.17 -13.25
CA LEU A 285 -11.43 -13.14 -13.47
C LEU A 285 -11.85 -13.58 -14.89
N GLU A 286 -10.96 -13.51 -15.90
CA GLU A 286 -11.32 -13.94 -17.26
C GLU A 286 -11.22 -15.48 -17.44
N GLU A 287 -10.30 -16.16 -16.75
CA GLU A 287 -10.16 -17.63 -16.81
C GLU A 287 -11.32 -18.40 -16.12
N LEU A 288 -12.01 -17.76 -15.16
CA LEU A 288 -13.17 -18.34 -14.48
C LEU A 288 -14.48 -18.17 -15.26
N GLN A 289 -14.53 -17.21 -16.18
CA GLN A 289 -15.69 -17.06 -17.08
C GLN A 289 -15.59 -18.00 -18.30
N SER A 290 -14.39 -18.45 -18.67
CA SER A 290 -14.19 -19.41 -19.77
C SER A 290 -14.31 -20.89 -19.39
N THR A 291 -14.61 -21.21 -18.12
CA THR A 291 -14.81 -22.60 -17.64
C THR A 291 -16.27 -22.91 -17.28
N SER A 292 -17.19 -22.02 -17.66
CA SER A 292 -18.64 -22.15 -17.39
C SER A 292 -19.50 -22.25 -18.65
N ASP A 293 -18.94 -22.75 -19.76
CA ASP A 293 -19.68 -23.14 -20.98
C ASP A 293 -19.60 -24.65 -21.22
#